data_AF-A0A1I3Z8E8-F1
#
_entry.id   AF-A0A1I3Z8E8-F1
#
_cell.length_a   1.000
_cell.length_b   1.000
_cell.length_c   1.000
_cell.angle_alpha   90.00
_cell.angle_beta   90.00
_cell.angle_gamma   90.00
#
_symmetry.space_group_name_H-M   'P 1'
#
loop_
_entity.id
_entity.type
_entity.pdbx_description
1 polymer ?
#
loop_
_entity_poly.entity_id
_entity_poly.type
_entity_poly.pdbx_seq_one_letter_code
_entity_poly.pdbx_strand_id
1 'polypeptide(L)' 'MPHGWKLIVLLSAIAIALLGRVALAQVPPHAPGTICFTPTFWCWANPPGPPGAPCGCLSPNGYVRGELG' A
#
# COMPACT_ATOMS: atom_id res chain seq x y z
N MET A 1 6.15 -34.44 -27.92
CA MET A 1 5.53 -33.21 -27.34
C MET A 1 6.16 -32.84 -25.97
N PRO A 2 7.41 -32.33 -25.89
CA PRO A 2 8.03 -31.99 -24.59
C PRO A 2 8.12 -30.48 -24.27
N HIS A 3 7.52 -29.59 -25.06
CA HIS A 3 7.73 -28.13 -24.94
C HIS A 3 6.60 -27.37 -24.22
N GLY A 4 5.40 -27.97 -24.07
CA GLY A 4 4.25 -27.30 -23.45
C GLY A 4 4.43 -27.00 -21.96
N TRP A 5 5.05 -27.91 -21.22
CA TRP A 5 5.30 -27.74 -19.78
C TRP A 5 6.23 -26.56 -19.48
N LYS A 6 7.27 -26.37 -20.31
CA LYS A 6 8.20 -25.24 -20.16
C LYS A 6 7.49 -23.91 -20.35
N LEU A 7 6.55 -23.86 -21.30
CA LEU A 7 5.75 -22.66 -21.56
C LEU A 7 4.82 -22.34 -20.37
N ILE A 8 4.17 -23.35 -19.80
CA ILE A 8 3.31 -23.20 -18.63
C ILE A 8 4.10 -22.69 -17.42
N VAL A 9 5.27 -23.28 -17.14
CA VAL A 9 6.14 -22.84 -16.05
C VAL A 9 6.59 -21.39 -16.25
N LEU A 10 6.97 -21.02 -17.47
CA LEU A 10 7.38 -19.65 -17.79
C LEU A 10 6.24 -18.65 -17.60
N LEU A 11 5.05 -18.96 -18.09
CA LEU A 11 3.86 -18.11 -17.95
C LEU A 11 3.44 -17.94 -16.49
N SER A 12 3.48 -19.02 -15.70
CA SER A 12 3.20 -18.99 -14.27
C SER A 12 4.21 -18.12 -13.51
N ALA A 13 5.51 -18.23 -13.83
CA ALA A 13 6.53 -17.40 -13.19
C ALA A 13 6.35 -15.91 -13.50
N ILE A 14 5.98 -15.56 -14.73
CA ILE A 14 5.68 -14.18 -15.13
C ILE A 14 4.43 -13.65 -14.40
N ALA A 15 3.37 -14.45 -14.30
CA ALA A 15 2.15 -14.06 -13.59
C ALA A 15 2.42 -13.78 -12.10
N ILE A 16 3.22 -14.62 -11.42
CA ILE A 16 3.61 -14.43 -10.02
C ILE A 16 4.43 -13.15 -9.85
N ALA A 17 5.37 -12.87 -10.76
CA ALA A 17 6.19 -11.65 -10.72
C ALA A 17 5.34 -10.37 -10.89
N LEU A 18 4.19 -10.45 -11.55
CA LEU A 18 3.29 -9.31 -11.76
C LEU A 18 2.34 -9.03 -10.58
N LEU A 19 2.09 -10.01 -9.70
CA LEU A 19 1.20 -9.86 -8.53
C LEU A 19 1.83 -9.03 -7.39
N GLY A 20 3.15 -8.81 -7.42
CA GLY A 20 3.87 -8.02 -6.41
C GLY A 20 3.69 -6.50 -6.51
N ARG A 21 2.80 -6.01 -7.38
CA ARG A 21 2.53 -4.58 -7.48
C ARG A 21 1.67 -4.14 -6.31
N VAL A 22 2.36 -3.63 -5.29
CA VAL A 22 1.91 -2.76 -4.20
C VAL A 22 0.42 -2.47 -4.30
N ALA A 23 -0.38 -3.13 -3.46
CA ALA A 23 -1.74 -2.69 -3.21
C ALA A 23 -1.64 -1.32 -2.52
N LEU A 24 -1.48 -0.26 -3.31
CA LEU A 24 -1.67 1.11 -2.86
C LEU A 24 -3.14 1.19 -2.49
N ALA A 25 -3.43 0.97 -1.21
CA ALA A 25 -4.77 1.10 -0.67
C ALA A 25 -5.32 2.42 -1.19
N GLN A 26 -6.33 2.34 -2.07
CA GLN A 26 -6.85 3.52 -2.75
C GLN A 26 -7.36 4.46 -1.68
N VAL A 27 -6.80 5.66 -1.64
CA VAL A 27 -7.25 6.68 -0.71
C VAL A 27 -8.49 7.29 -1.34
N PRO A 28 -9.67 7.24 -0.68
CA PRO A 28 -10.87 7.87 -1.21
C PRO A 28 -10.65 9.39 -1.32
N PRO A 29 -11.46 10.11 -2.12
CA PRO A 29 -11.44 11.57 -2.12
C PRO A 29 -11.59 12.12 -0.69
N HIS A 30 -10.70 13.04 -0.31
CA HIS A 30 -10.60 13.59 1.03
C HIS A 30 -10.05 15.02 0.98
N ALA A 31 -10.21 15.77 2.08
CA ALA A 31 -9.59 17.07 2.21
C ALA A 31 -8.10 16.92 2.57
N PRO A 32 -7.21 17.83 2.13
CA PRO A 32 -5.82 17.80 2.55
C PRO A 32 -5.70 17.83 4.08
N GLY A 33 -4.80 17.01 4.63
CA GLY A 33 -4.54 16.95 6.07
C GLY A 33 -5.43 15.97 6.84
N THR A 34 -6.30 15.22 6.17
CA THR A 34 -7.20 14.26 6.83
C THR A 34 -6.73 12.81 6.78
N ILE A 35 -5.70 12.50 5.99
CA ILE A 35 -5.16 11.15 5.85
C ILE A 35 -3.73 11.10 6.37
N CYS A 36 -3.44 10.16 7.25
CA CYS A 36 -2.11 9.85 7.70
C CYS A 36 -1.49 8.76 6.81
N PHE A 37 -0.51 9.13 5.98
CA PHE A 37 0.21 8.21 5.13
C PHE A 37 1.42 7.62 5.85
N THR A 38 1.51 6.30 5.85
CA THR A 38 2.68 5.55 6.32
C THR A 38 3.43 4.94 5.12
N PRO A 39 4.60 4.30 5.30
CA PRO A 39 5.33 3.70 4.18
C PRO A 39 4.57 2.60 3.41
N THR A 40 3.57 1.96 4.02
CA THR A 40 2.89 0.79 3.42
C THR A 40 1.36 0.85 3.44
N PHE A 41 0.75 1.74 4.23
CA PHE A 41 -0.70 1.90 4.32
C PHE A 41 -1.08 3.32 4.80
N TRP A 42 -2.38 3.59 4.96
CA TRP A 42 -2.88 4.85 5.51
C TRP A 42 -3.99 4.61 6.55
N CYS A 43 -4.25 5.62 7.36
CA CYS A 43 -5.41 5.69 8.24
C CYS A 43 -5.99 7.11 8.25
N TRP A 44 -7.24 7.26 8.67
CA TRP A 44 -7.81 8.59 8.91
C TRP A 44 -7.08 9.26 10.08
N ALA A 45 -6.66 10.50 9.87
CA ALA A 45 -6.02 11.30 10.89
C ALA A 45 -7.02 11.64 12.01
N ASN A 46 -6.58 11.51 13.26
CA ASN A 46 -7.37 11.89 14.43
C ASN A 46 -6.47 12.56 15.49
N PRO A 47 -6.48 13.90 15.61
CA PRO A 47 -7.23 14.85 14.79
C PRO A 47 -6.59 15.07 13.39
N PRO A 48 -7.36 15.58 12.40
CA PRO A 48 -6.79 16.18 11.19
C PRO A 48 -5.89 17.39 11.50
N GLY A 49 -5.04 17.75 10.56
CA GLY A 49 -4.09 18.85 10.74
C GLY A 49 -3.52 19.38 9.42
N PRO A 50 -2.52 20.26 9.47
CA PRO A 50 -1.86 20.75 8.26
C PRO A 50 -1.20 19.61 7.47
N PRO A 51 -1.30 19.58 6.13
CA PRO A 51 -0.53 18.66 5.30
C PRO A 51 0.97 18.73 5.61
N GLY A 52 1.65 17.58 5.60
CA GLY A 52 3.05 17.40 5.98
C GLY A 52 3.30 17.32 7.49
N ALA A 53 2.29 17.53 8.33
CA ALA A 53 2.47 17.38 9.78
C ALA A 53 2.68 15.90 10.16
N PRO A 54 3.48 15.61 11.22
CA PRO A 54 3.68 14.26 11.69
C PRO A 54 2.39 13.67 12.25
N CYS A 55 2.14 12.39 11.93
CA CYS A 55 1.00 11.64 12.42
C CYS A 55 1.40 10.18 12.68
N GLY A 56 0.42 9.32 12.98
CA GLY A 56 0.64 7.88 12.89
C GLY A 56 -0.63 7.06 12.93
N CYS A 57 -0.44 5.79 12.62
CA CYS A 57 -1.51 4.81 12.48
C CYS A 57 -1.25 3.60 13.38
N LEU A 58 -2.32 3.00 13.88
CA LEU A 58 -2.22 1.72 14.59
C LEU A 58 -2.21 0.57 13.58
N SER A 59 -1.27 -0.35 13.77
CA SER A 59 -1.20 -1.62 13.07
C SER A 59 -1.28 -2.77 14.08
N PRO A 60 -1.47 -4.03 13.64
CA PRO A 60 -1.36 -5.20 14.50
C PRO A 60 -0.02 -5.31 15.23
N ASN A 61 1.04 -4.70 14.67
CA ASN A 61 2.39 -4.70 15.23
C ASN A 61 2.69 -3.44 16.07
N GLY A 62 1.70 -2.59 16.32
CA GLY A 62 1.84 -1.34 17.08
C GLY A 62 1.78 -0.08 16.21
N TYR A 63 2.25 1.02 16.79
CA TYR A 63 2.18 2.36 16.19
C TYR A 63 3.17 2.52 15.04
N VAL A 64 2.68 3.03 13.91
CA VAL A 64 3.46 3.30 12.71
C VAL A 64 3.45 4.79 12.43
N ARG A 65 4.64 5.40 12.38
CA ARG A 65 4.80 6.81 12.07
C ARG A 65 4.43 7.09 10.61
N GLY A 66 3.77 8.23 10.40
CA GLY A 66 3.41 8.72 9.08
C GLY A 66 3.43 10.25 8.99
N GLU A 67 2.94 10.76 7.87
CA GLU A 67 2.77 12.19 7.59
C GLU A 67 1.38 12.45 7.00
N LEU A 68 0.80 13.61 7.34
CA LEU A 68 -0.50 14.00 6.81
C LEU A 68 -0.39 14.38 5.32
N GLY A 69 -1.23 13.79 4.48
CA GLY A 69 -1.36 14.15 3.05
C GLY A 69 -2.62 14.93 2.75
#